data_AF-A0A8C0AEM9-F1
#
_entry.id   AF-A0A8C0AEM9-F1
#
_cell.length_a   1.000
_cell.length_b   1.000
_cell.length_c   1.000
_cell.angle_alpha   90.00
_cell.angle_beta   90.00
_cell.angle_gamma   90.00
#
_symmetry.space_group_name_H-M   'P 1'
#
loop_
_entity.id
_entity.type
_entity.pdbx_description
1 polymer ?
#
loop_
_entity_poly.entity_id
_entity_poly.type
_entity_poly.pdbx_seq_one_letter_code
_entity_poly.pdbx_strand_id
1 'polypeptide(L)'
;MCVWWYMCVWWYKGMDVSGGNHRHEAPWKRMSKEELDNQYSPSRWVVRLGAEEAMRTYSQIGNEVTKRARATGRSLLNVPYGDGDGEKLDIYLPEAVSEAMPFLVFFHGGYWQSGR
;
A
#
# COMPACT_ATOMS: atom_id res chain seq x y z
N MET A 1 4.95 0.26 1.24
CA MET A 1 5.41 1.37 0.37
C MET A 1 6.01 0.97 -1.00
N CYS A 2 6.34 -0.30 -1.30
CA CYS A 2 7.02 -0.61 -2.58
C CYS A 2 6.14 -1.05 -3.75
N VAL A 3 4.99 -1.70 -3.55
CA VAL A 3 4.32 -2.39 -4.68
C VAL A 3 3.51 -1.44 -5.58
N TRP A 4 2.94 -0.37 -5.03
CA TRP A 4 2.05 0.52 -5.80
C TRP A 4 2.73 1.73 -6.43
N TRP A 5 3.86 2.21 -5.87
CA TRP A 5 4.60 3.31 -6.51
C TRP A 5 5.28 2.85 -7.80
N TYR A 6 5.73 1.59 -7.85
CA TYR A 6 6.37 1.02 -9.04
C TYR A 6 5.41 0.85 -10.23
N MET A 7 4.10 0.61 -10.02
CA MET A 7 3.16 0.40 -11.12
C MET A 7 2.83 1.67 -11.92
N CYS A 8 2.73 2.85 -11.28
CA CYS A 8 2.58 4.11 -12.01
C CYS A 8 3.81 4.43 -12.88
N VAL A 9 5.01 4.07 -12.42
CA VAL A 9 6.25 4.34 -13.16
C VAL A 9 6.47 3.35 -14.30
N TRP A 10 6.01 2.10 -14.16
CA TRP A 10 6.23 1.07 -15.19
C TRP A 10 5.33 1.22 -16.41
N TRP A 11 4.12 1.79 -16.28
CA TRP A 11 3.28 2.00 -17.46
C TRP A 11 3.79 3.13 -18.37
N TYR A 12 4.59 4.04 -17.83
CA TYR A 12 5.33 5.04 -18.61
C TYR A 12 6.42 4.44 -19.52
N LYS A 13 6.88 3.21 -19.30
CA LYS A 13 7.85 2.55 -20.19
C LYS A 13 7.24 1.99 -21.48
N GLY A 14 5.91 2.04 -21.63
CA GLY A 14 5.21 1.56 -22.83
C GLY A 14 5.04 2.61 -23.96
N MET A 15 5.46 3.86 -23.74
CA MET A 15 5.45 4.91 -24.77
C MET A 15 6.90 5.17 -25.23
N ASP A 16 7.19 4.71 -26.45
CA ASP A 16 8.40 4.90 -27.26
C ASP A 16 9.56 5.70 -26.65
N VAL A 17 10.69 5.02 -26.42
CA VAL A 17 12.00 5.68 -26.32
C VAL A 17 12.76 5.39 -27.61
N SER A 18 12.39 6.11 -28.68
CA SER A 18 13.27 6.26 -29.84
C SER A 18 14.36 7.27 -29.48
N GLY A 19 15.62 6.83 -29.58
CA GLY A 19 16.80 7.57 -29.17
C GLY A 19 16.91 8.93 -29.85
N GLY A 20 16.87 10.00 -29.05
CA GLY A 20 17.04 11.37 -29.50
C GLY A 20 17.47 12.26 -28.34
N ASN A 21 18.55 13.00 -28.54
CA ASN A 21 19.25 13.81 -27.54
C ASN A 21 18.47 15.11 -27.21
N HIS A 22 17.35 14.98 -26.50
CA HIS A 22 16.57 16.10 -26.01
C HIS A 22 16.22 15.87 -24.54
N ARG A 23 16.51 16.87 -23.69
CA ARG A 23 15.99 16.94 -22.32
C ARG A 23 14.47 17.15 -22.41
N HIS A 24 13.74 16.10 -22.76
CA HIS A 24 12.30 16.12 -22.78
C HIS A 24 11.80 16.27 -21.36
N GLU A 25 10.94 17.26 -21.18
CA GLU A 25 10.22 17.47 -19.94
C GLU A 25 9.45 16.20 -19.56
N ALA A 26 9.53 15.79 -18.29
CA ALA A 26 8.85 14.58 -17.83
C ALA A 26 7.35 14.67 -18.12
N PRO A 27 6.71 13.63 -18.69
CA PRO A 27 5.34 13.72 -19.21
C PRO A 27 4.29 14.22 -18.21
N TRP A 28 4.45 13.90 -16.92
CA TRP A 28 3.55 14.34 -15.84
C TRP A 28 3.51 15.86 -15.65
N LYS A 29 4.54 16.60 -16.08
CA LYS A 29 4.56 18.07 -15.99
C LYS A 29 3.57 18.74 -16.94
N ARG A 30 3.14 18.04 -17.99
CA ARG A 30 2.18 18.52 -18.98
C ARG A 30 0.75 18.08 -18.69
N MET A 31 0.56 17.24 -17.67
CA MET A 31 -0.76 16.77 -17.27
C MET A 31 -1.52 17.89 -16.55
N SER A 32 -2.83 17.93 -16.76
CA SER A 32 -3.70 18.77 -15.94
C SER A 32 -3.72 18.25 -14.49
N LYS A 33 -4.15 19.09 -13.55
CA LYS A 33 -4.33 18.67 -12.16
C LYS A 33 -5.30 17.49 -12.05
N GLU A 34 -6.40 17.52 -12.78
CA GLU A 34 -7.39 16.43 -12.78
C GLU A 34 -6.80 15.11 -13.27
N GLU A 35 -5.97 15.16 -14.32
CA GLU A 35 -5.29 13.98 -14.82
C GLU A 35 -4.29 13.44 -13.79
N LEU A 36 -3.54 14.32 -13.12
CA LEU A 36 -2.66 13.90 -12.02
C LEU A 36 -3.46 13.27 -10.87
N ASP A 37 -4.57 13.87 -10.48
CA ASP A 37 -5.45 13.33 -9.42
C ASP A 37 -5.96 11.92 -9.80
N ASN A 38 -6.25 11.67 -11.08
CA ASN A 38 -6.58 10.34 -11.60
C ASN A 38 -5.40 9.36 -11.48
N GLN A 39 -4.21 9.78 -11.92
CA GLN A 39 -3.00 8.95 -11.88
C GLN A 39 -2.59 8.58 -10.44
N TYR A 40 -2.79 9.49 -9.48
CA TYR A 40 -2.52 9.27 -8.06
C TYR A 40 -3.66 8.59 -7.29
N SER A 41 -4.72 8.15 -7.98
CA SER A 41 -5.85 7.43 -7.39
C SER A 41 -5.82 5.95 -7.77
N PRO A 42 -5.01 5.10 -7.09
CA PRO A 42 -4.98 3.64 -7.23
C PRO A 42 -6.32 2.95 -7.46
N SER A 43 -7.37 3.39 -6.75
CA SER A 43 -8.71 2.82 -6.85
C SER A 43 -9.34 2.99 -8.23
N ARG A 44 -9.00 4.07 -8.97
CA ARG A 44 -9.49 4.32 -10.33
C ARG A 44 -8.89 3.39 -11.39
N TRP A 45 -7.84 2.65 -11.04
CA TRP A 45 -7.12 1.73 -11.94
C TRP A 45 -7.39 0.25 -11.64
N VAL A 46 -8.29 -0.05 -10.71
CA VAL A 46 -8.68 -1.43 -10.40
C VAL A 46 -9.59 -1.95 -11.52
N VAL A 47 -9.20 -3.04 -12.17
CA VAL A 47 -9.98 -3.65 -13.28
C VAL A 47 -11.12 -4.56 -12.81
N ARG A 48 -11.10 -4.99 -11.54
CA ARG A 48 -12.04 -6.00 -11.01
C ARG A 48 -13.34 -5.40 -10.48
N LEU A 49 -13.29 -4.17 -9.97
CA LEU A 49 -14.37 -3.49 -9.25
C LEU A 49 -14.29 -2.00 -9.56
N GLY A 50 -15.41 -1.28 -9.42
CA GLY A 50 -15.39 0.18 -9.47
C GLY A 50 -14.57 0.78 -8.32
N ALA A 51 -14.04 2.00 -8.48
CA ALA A 51 -13.11 2.60 -7.52
C ALA A 51 -13.62 2.63 -6.08
N GLU A 52 -14.87 3.06 -5.87
CA GLU A 52 -15.48 3.12 -4.54
C GLU A 52 -15.70 1.74 -3.93
N GLU A 53 -16.16 0.79 -4.75
CA GLU A 53 -16.38 -0.59 -4.34
C GLU A 53 -15.06 -1.27 -3.99
N ALA A 54 -14.00 -1.03 -4.76
CA ALA A 54 -12.67 -1.53 -4.48
C ALA A 54 -12.17 -1.04 -3.11
N MET A 55 -12.35 0.26 -2.81
CA MET A 55 -11.99 0.85 -1.51
C MET A 55 -12.79 0.24 -0.35
N ARG A 56 -14.11 0.13 -0.51
CA ARG A 56 -15.00 -0.48 0.49
C ARG A 56 -14.62 -1.92 0.77
N THR A 57 -14.42 -2.71 -0.29
CA THR A 57 -14.08 -4.12 -0.22
C THR A 57 -12.72 -4.33 0.46
N TYR A 58 -11.72 -3.53 0.09
CA TYR A 58 -10.40 -3.58 0.73
C TYR A 58 -10.48 -3.35 2.24
N SER A 59 -11.22 -2.32 2.67
CA SER A 59 -11.40 -2.02 4.11
C SER A 59 -12.16 -3.13 4.84
N GLN A 60 -13.24 -3.65 4.25
CA GLN A 60 -14.04 -4.72 4.84
C GLN A 60 -13.24 -6.00 5.03
N ILE A 61 -12.59 -6.48 3.98
CA ILE A 61 -11.78 -7.70 4.03
C ILE A 61 -10.60 -7.53 5.00
N GLY A 62 -9.91 -6.39 4.96
CA GLY A 62 -8.80 -6.11 5.86
C GLY A 62 -9.21 -6.15 7.33
N ASN A 63 -10.37 -5.58 7.66
CA ASN A 63 -10.93 -5.60 9.01
C ASN A 63 -11.34 -7.01 9.45
N GLU A 64 -12.01 -7.76 8.58
CA GLU A 64 -12.45 -9.13 8.87
C GLU A 64 -11.28 -10.09 9.09
N VAL A 65 -10.29 -10.06 8.20
CA VAL A 65 -9.10 -10.92 8.30
C VAL A 65 -8.26 -10.55 9.52
N THR A 66 -8.09 -9.26 9.82
CA THR A 66 -7.40 -8.82 11.05
C THR A 66 -8.11 -9.30 12.30
N LYS A 67 -9.44 -9.14 12.38
CA LYS A 67 -10.24 -9.65 13.51
C LYS A 67 -10.08 -11.14 13.68
N ARG A 68 -10.16 -11.90 12.58
CA ARG A 68 -9.97 -13.36 12.59
C ARG A 68 -8.57 -13.74 13.08
N ALA A 69 -7.51 -13.13 12.52
CA ALA A 69 -6.13 -13.41 12.90
C ALA A 69 -5.87 -13.16 14.39
N ARG A 70 -6.43 -12.07 14.95
CA ARG A 70 -6.34 -11.77 16.38
C ARG A 70 -7.13 -12.75 17.25
N ALA A 71 -8.27 -13.23 16.77
CA ALA A 71 -9.12 -14.16 17.51
C ALA A 71 -8.56 -15.60 17.53
N THR A 72 -7.85 -16.01 16.48
CA THR A 72 -7.37 -17.39 16.34
C THR A 72 -5.88 -17.55 16.63
N GLY A 73 -5.07 -16.49 16.46
CA GLY A 73 -3.63 -16.53 16.62
C GLY A 73 -3.15 -15.97 17.97
N ARG A 74 -1.89 -16.24 18.29
CA ARG A 74 -1.21 -15.58 19.42
C ARG A 74 -0.73 -14.20 18.98
N SER A 75 -1.17 -13.17 19.69
CA SER A 75 -0.79 -11.79 19.35
C SER A 75 -0.55 -10.93 20.60
N LEU A 76 0.39 -9.99 20.48
CA LEU A 76 0.56 -8.87 21.41
C LEU A 76 0.10 -7.62 20.66
N LEU A 77 -0.99 -7.02 21.12
CA LEU A 77 -1.62 -5.90 20.43
C LEU A 77 -1.23 -4.57 21.08
N ASN A 78 -1.15 -3.52 20.26
CA ASN A 78 -0.89 -2.15 20.71
C ASN A 78 0.43 -1.98 21.50
N VAL A 79 1.47 -2.72 21.15
CA VAL A 79 2.80 -2.61 21.78
C VAL A 79 3.40 -1.23 21.43
N PRO A 80 3.62 -0.33 22.40
CA PRO A 80 4.16 0.99 22.11
C PRO A 80 5.63 0.90 21.70
N TYR A 81 6.05 1.70 20.72
CA TYR A 81 7.46 1.92 20.38
C TYR A 81 7.87 3.40 20.50
N GLY A 82 6.91 4.28 20.74
CA GLY A 82 7.09 5.72 20.95
C GLY A 82 5.93 6.29 21.77
N ASP A 83 5.91 7.61 21.91
CA ASP A 83 4.99 8.34 22.79
C ASP A 83 3.70 8.79 22.08
N GLY A 84 3.66 8.76 20.75
CA GLY A 84 2.51 9.15 19.95
C GLY A 84 1.38 8.12 19.95
N ASP A 85 0.13 8.58 19.85
CA ASP A 85 -1.06 7.71 19.87
C ASP A 85 -1.04 6.57 18.84
N GLY A 86 -0.43 6.82 17.68
CA GLY A 86 -0.27 5.87 16.58
C GLY A 86 1.05 5.10 16.56
N GLU A 87 1.96 5.35 17.51
CA GLU A 87 3.29 4.73 17.58
C GLU A 87 3.22 3.37 18.29
N LYS A 88 2.43 2.46 17.70
CA LYS A 88 2.11 1.14 18.23
C LYS A 88 2.29 0.07 17.16
N LEU A 89 2.64 -1.14 17.60
CA LEU A 89 2.79 -2.34 16.77
C LEU A 89 1.90 -3.46 17.29
N ASP A 90 1.36 -4.25 16.36
CA ASP A 90 0.81 -5.56 16.67
C ASP A 90 1.84 -6.63 16.30
N ILE A 91 2.15 -7.51 17.24
CA ILE A 91 3.10 -8.61 17.05
C ILE A 91 2.31 -9.92 16.97
N TYR A 92 2.34 -10.56 15.80
CA TYR A 92 1.75 -11.88 15.58
C TYR A 92 2.82 -12.95 15.76
N LEU A 93 2.57 -13.89 16.66
CA LEU A 93 3.52 -14.92 17.05
C LEU A 93 3.20 -16.24 16.33
N PRO A 94 4.22 -17.02 15.94
CA PRO A 94 4.00 -18.37 15.40
C PRO A 94 3.32 -19.28 16.44
N GLU A 95 2.76 -20.40 16.03
CA GLU A 95 2.24 -21.41 16.97
C GLU A 95 3.36 -22.20 17.64
N ALA A 96 4.34 -22.67 16.86
CA ALA A 96 5.51 -23.39 17.34
C ALA A 96 6.77 -22.51 17.27
N VAL A 97 7.65 -22.67 18.25
CA VAL A 97 8.95 -21.97 18.28
C VAL A 97 9.99 -22.93 17.67
N SER A 98 10.70 -22.48 16.64
CA SER A 98 11.89 -23.15 16.10
C SER A 98 13.14 -22.32 16.38
N GLU A 99 14.33 -22.91 16.25
CA GLU A 99 15.61 -22.21 16.50
C GLU A 99 15.88 -21.06 15.51
N ALA A 100 15.22 -21.05 14.35
CA ALA A 100 15.36 -20.02 13.33
C ALA A 100 13.98 -19.43 12.97
N MET A 101 13.67 -18.27 13.56
CA MET A 101 12.41 -17.56 13.35
C MET A 101 12.62 -16.36 12.42
N PRO A 102 12.13 -16.37 11.17
CA PRO A 102 12.16 -15.18 10.33
C PRO A 102 11.23 -14.11 10.93
N PHE A 103 11.71 -12.86 10.97
CA PHE A 103 10.92 -11.71 11.43
C PHE A 103 10.45 -10.91 10.22
N LEU A 104 9.14 -10.83 10.02
CA LEU A 104 8.51 -10.03 8.97
C LEU A 104 7.94 -8.76 9.57
N VAL A 105 8.41 -7.61 9.09
CA VAL A 105 7.83 -6.31 9.43
C VAL A 105 6.97 -5.83 8.27
N PHE A 106 5.70 -5.54 8.54
CA PHE A 106 4.78 -4.97 7.56
C PHE A 106 4.44 -3.52 7.91
N PHE A 107 4.64 -2.62 6.95
CA PHE A 107 4.22 -1.22 7.05
C PHE A 107 3.06 -0.96 6.09
N HIS A 108 1.93 -0.50 6.64
CA HIS A 108 0.73 -0.23 5.85
C HIS A 108 0.90 0.99 4.91
N GLY A 109 0.00 1.08 3.91
CA GLY A 109 -0.09 2.21 2.98
C GLY A 109 -1.06 3.29 3.48
N GLY A 110 -1.83 3.89 2.57
CA GLY A 110 -2.84 4.90 2.93
C GLY A 110 -2.38 6.36 2.77
N TYR A 111 -1.39 6.58 1.90
CA TYR A 111 -0.91 7.91 1.51
C TYR A 111 -0.47 8.79 2.70
N TRP A 112 0.03 8.16 3.77
CA TRP A 112 0.40 8.79 5.06
C TRP A 112 -0.71 9.60 5.74
N GLN A 113 -1.95 9.48 5.26
CA GLN A 113 -3.11 10.20 5.77
C GLN A 113 -4.16 9.25 6.38
N SER A 114 -4.04 7.96 6.06
CA SER A 114 -5.00 6.91 6.42
C SER A 114 -4.29 5.56 6.57
N GLY A 115 -5.06 4.48 6.78
CA GLY A 115 -4.54 3.11 6.89
C GLY A 115 -4.49 2.55 8.31
N ARG A 116 -5.18 3.20 9.25
CA ARG A 116 -5.45 2.67 10.59
C ARG A 116 -6.67 1.74 10.58
#